data_AF-A0A1S3GY64-F1
#
_entry.id   AF-A0A1S3GY64-F1
#
_cell.length_a   1.000
_cell.length_b   1.000
_cell.length_c   1.000
_cell.angle_alpha   90.00
_cell.angle_beta   90.00
_cell.angle_gamma   90.00
#
_symmetry.space_group_name_H-M   'P 1'
#
loop_
_entity.id
_entity.type
_entity.pdbx_description
1 polymer ?
#
loop_
_entity_poly.entity_id
_entity_poly.type
_entity_poly.pdbx_seq_one_letter_code
_entity_poly.pdbx_strand_id
1 'polypeptide(L)'
;GGQGGQEPLTQPVSSALSQECTKYKVNSCQDCIQLGPGCAWCQKLNFTDQGEPDSTRCDTREQLQKKGCEADNILDPRSFAMPQKDPQRGSTQLSPQHVTLHLRP
;
A
#
# COMPACT_ATOMS: atom_id res chain seq x y z
N GLY A 1 -16.74 37.19 18.61
CA GLY A 1 -15.48 36.58 18.14
C GLY A 1 -15.24 35.34 18.96
N GLY A 2 -14.89 34.18 18.42
CA GLY A 2 -14.25 33.89 17.15
C GLY A 2 -13.28 32.73 17.42
N GLN A 3 -13.76 31.53 17.10
CA GLN A 3 -13.10 30.23 16.82
C GLN A 3 -11.62 30.01 17.21
N GLY A 4 -11.37 28.83 17.81
CA GLY A 4 -10.03 28.27 17.96
C GLY A 4 -10.05 26.78 18.33
N GLY A 5 -10.92 25.99 17.69
CA GLY A 5 -10.86 24.53 17.78
C GLY A 5 -9.97 23.99 16.67
N GLN A 6 -8.71 23.67 16.98
CA GLN A 6 -7.87 22.88 16.09
C GLN A 6 -8.00 21.40 16.47
N GLU A 7 -8.65 20.69 15.56
CA GLU A 7 -8.71 19.23 15.44
C GLU A 7 -7.29 18.64 15.52
N PRO A 8 -7.03 17.60 16.32
CA PRO A 8 -5.79 16.83 16.16
C PRO A 8 -5.96 15.99 14.89
N LEU A 9 -5.54 16.55 13.75
CA LEU A 9 -5.18 15.76 12.58
C LEU A 9 -4.13 14.76 13.05
N THR A 10 -4.59 13.55 13.38
CA THR A 10 -3.72 12.39 13.56
C THR A 10 -3.14 12.13 12.19
N GLN A 11 -2.02 12.80 11.90
CA GLN A 11 -1.24 12.57 10.72
C GLN A 11 -0.89 11.07 10.73
N PRO A 12 -1.17 10.32 9.65
CA PRO A 12 -0.55 9.02 9.53
C PRO A 12 0.95 9.26 9.66
N VAL A 13 1.60 8.46 10.53
CA VAL A 13 3.05 8.41 10.66
C VAL A 13 3.63 8.14 9.28
N SER A 14 3.89 9.24 8.57
CA SER A 14 4.55 9.27 7.29
C SER A 14 6.00 9.10 7.65
N SER A 15 6.39 7.88 8.02
CA SER A 15 7.77 7.49 7.85
C SER A 15 8.07 7.80 6.39
N ALA A 16 8.82 8.88 6.16
CA ALA A 16 9.47 9.16 4.90
C ALA A 16 10.52 8.07 4.69
N LEU A 17 10.06 6.82 4.54
CA LEU A 17 10.82 5.79 3.90
C LEU A 17 10.79 6.23 2.45
N SER A 18 11.93 6.68 1.91
CA SER A 18 12.10 6.76 0.47
C SER A 18 11.43 5.52 -0.10
N GLN A 19 10.36 5.70 -0.88
CA GLN A 19 9.67 4.58 -1.51
C GLN A 19 10.61 4.09 -2.60
N GLU A 20 11.66 3.38 -2.21
CA GLU A 20 12.61 2.77 -3.13
C GLU A 20 12.13 1.34 -3.35
N CYS A 21 12.11 0.94 -4.63
CA CYS A 21 11.83 -0.43 -5.01
C CYS A 21 13.11 -1.04 -5.57
N THR A 22 13.85 -1.78 -4.74
CA THR A 22 15.06 -2.47 -5.18
C THR A 22 14.69 -3.73 -5.95
N LYS A 23 14.63 -3.61 -7.28
CA LYS A 23 14.22 -4.70 -8.17
C LYS A 23 15.34 -5.74 -8.32
N TYR A 24 15.14 -6.94 -7.79
CA TYR A 24 16.03 -8.08 -8.02
C TYR A 24 15.22 -9.33 -8.37
N LYS A 25 15.47 -9.93 -9.54
CA LYS A 25 14.87 -11.20 -10.01
C LYS A 25 13.34 -11.31 -9.85
N VAL A 26 12.60 -10.27 -10.23
CA VAL A 26 11.13 -10.28 -10.18
C VAL A 26 10.56 -10.89 -11.45
N ASN A 27 9.76 -11.95 -11.32
CA ASN A 27 9.07 -12.57 -12.45
C ASN A 27 7.55 -12.61 -12.26
N SER A 28 7.04 -12.22 -11.08
CA SER A 28 5.62 -12.23 -10.77
C SER A 28 5.21 -11.06 -9.89
N CYS A 29 3.91 -10.77 -9.86
CA CYS A 29 3.34 -9.77 -8.95
C CYS A 29 3.68 -10.10 -7.49
N GLN A 30 3.58 -11.36 -7.08
CA GLN A 30 3.86 -11.77 -5.71
C GLN A 30 5.33 -11.56 -5.33
N ASP A 31 6.28 -11.83 -6.24
CA ASP A 31 7.70 -11.55 -6.00
C ASP A 31 7.93 -10.04 -5.80
N CYS A 32 7.28 -9.21 -6.62
CA CYS A 32 7.41 -7.76 -6.55
C CYS A 32 6.95 -7.20 -5.19
N ILE A 33 5.78 -7.64 -4.72
CA ILE A 33 5.20 -7.13 -3.47
C ILE A 33 6.05 -7.49 -2.25
N GLN A 34 6.74 -8.64 -2.29
CA GLN A 34 7.63 -9.11 -1.23
C GLN A 34 8.98 -8.37 -1.18
N LEU A 35 9.38 -7.64 -2.23
CA LEU A 35 10.65 -6.89 -2.22
C LEU A 35 10.65 -5.74 -1.21
N GLY A 36 9.48 -5.21 -0.88
CA GLY A 36 9.35 -4.20 0.16
C GLY A 36 8.13 -3.31 -0.01
N PRO A 37 7.89 -2.42 0.96
CA PRO A 37 6.71 -1.55 1.01
C PRO A 37 6.68 -0.49 -0.09
N GLY A 38 7.82 -0.18 -0.74
CA GLY A 38 7.90 0.79 -1.83
C GLY A 38 7.51 0.22 -3.20
N CYS A 39 7.44 -1.10 -3.36
CA CYS A 39 7.20 -1.73 -4.65
C CYS A 39 5.71 -1.81 -5.00
N ALA A 40 5.40 -1.74 -6.28
CA ALA A 40 4.08 -1.91 -6.85
C ALA A 40 4.23 -2.64 -8.20
N TRP A 41 3.14 -3.25 -8.67
CA TRP A 41 3.15 -4.05 -9.89
C TRP A 41 2.14 -3.55 -10.92
N CYS A 42 2.56 -3.37 -12.17
CA CYS A 42 1.66 -3.02 -13.26
C CYS A 42 1.06 -4.28 -13.94
N GLN A 43 -0.25 -4.47 -13.82
CA GLN A 43 -0.99 -5.58 -14.44
C GLN A 43 -1.48 -5.30 -15.87
N LYS A 44 -1.28 -4.08 -16.38
CA LYS A 44 -1.71 -3.69 -17.73
C LYS A 44 -1.11 -4.60 -18.81
N LEU A 45 -1.95 -5.12 -19.70
CA LEU A 45 -1.51 -5.87 -20.87
C LEU A 45 -0.67 -4.97 -21.79
N ASN A 46 0.35 -5.53 -22.44
CA ASN A 46 1.26 -4.80 -23.35
C ASN A 46 1.97 -3.58 -22.70
N PHE A 47 2.21 -3.63 -21.39
CA PHE A 47 2.97 -2.58 -20.68
C PHE A 47 4.49 -2.67 -20.90
N THR A 48 5.00 -3.88 -21.08
CA THR A 48 6.42 -4.16 -21.35
C THR A 48 6.68 -4.06 -22.84
N ASP A 49 7.72 -3.33 -23.24
CA ASP A 49 8.14 -3.27 -24.63
C ASP A 49 8.70 -4.63 -25.10
N GLN A 50 8.74 -4.85 -26.41
CA GLN A 50 9.27 -6.09 -26.97
C GLN A 50 10.75 -6.26 -26.58
N GLY A 51 11.04 -7.32 -25.82
CA GLY A 51 12.38 -7.61 -25.30
C GLY A 51 12.67 -7.10 -23.89
N GLU A 52 11.73 -6.38 -23.25
CA GLU A 52 11.84 -6.06 -21.82
C GLU A 52 11.42 -7.25 -20.94
N PRO A 53 12.10 -7.48 -19.81
CA PRO A 53 11.70 -8.50 -18.85
C PRO A 53 10.45 -8.08 -18.05
N ASP A 54 9.72 -9.07 -17.52
CA ASP A 54 8.57 -8.83 -16.65
C ASP A 54 8.93 -8.05 -15.37
N SER A 55 10.20 -8.05 -14.96
CA SER A 55 10.67 -7.23 -13.83
C SER A 55 10.41 -5.74 -14.02
N THR A 56 10.25 -5.27 -15.26
CA THR A 56 9.89 -3.87 -15.59
C THR A 56 8.51 -3.50 -15.04
N ARG A 57 7.62 -4.47 -14.85
CA ARG A 57 6.30 -4.27 -14.23
C ARG A 57 6.36 -3.97 -12.75
N CYS A 58 7.49 -4.27 -12.10
CA CYS A 58 7.71 -3.97 -10.69
C CYS A 58 8.46 -2.65 -10.56
N ASP A 59 7.89 -1.65 -9.90
CA ASP A 59 8.58 -0.40 -9.54
C ASP A 59 7.80 0.34 -8.46
N THR A 60 8.25 1.53 -8.09
CA THR A 60 7.43 2.45 -7.30
C THR A 60 6.16 2.82 -8.06
N ARG A 61 5.07 3.11 -7.33
CA ARG A 61 3.79 3.52 -7.92
C ARG A 61 3.98 4.71 -8.87
N GLU A 62 4.81 5.67 -8.47
CA GLU A 62 5.10 6.89 -9.22
C GLU A 62 5.84 6.60 -10.53
N GLN A 63 6.85 5.72 -10.51
CA GLN A 63 7.58 5.32 -11.72
C GLN A 63 6.70 4.53 -12.69
N LEU A 64 5.83 3.66 -12.19
CA LEU A 64 4.87 2.94 -13.03
C LEU A 64 3.88 3.90 -13.71
N GLN A 65 3.37 4.89 -12.97
CA GLN A 65 2.51 5.94 -13.54
C GLN A 65 3.24 6.76 -14.60
N LYS A 66 4.49 7.16 -14.33
CA LYS A 66 5.32 7.90 -15.28
C LYS A 66 5.59 7.10 -16.56
N LYS A 67 5.70 5.78 -16.47
CA LYS A 67 5.83 4.87 -17.62
C LYS A 67 4.49 4.58 -18.33
N GLY A 68 3.37 5.10 -17.83
CA GLY A 68 2.05 4.99 -18.47
C GLY A 68 1.19 3.82 -17.97
N CYS A 69 1.50 3.27 -16.79
CA CYS A 69 0.58 2.37 -16.10
C CYS A 69 -0.51 3.19 -15.40
N GLU A 70 -1.77 2.97 -15.78
CA GLU A 70 -2.90 3.66 -15.15
C GLU A 70 -3.05 3.23 -13.69
N ALA A 71 -3.52 4.14 -12.84
CA ALA A 71 -3.63 3.89 -11.40
C ALA A 71 -4.48 2.64 -11.05
N ASP A 72 -5.47 2.32 -11.87
CA ASP A 72 -6.34 1.14 -11.74
C ASP A 72 -5.62 -0.17 -12.09
N ASN A 73 -4.58 -0.07 -12.93
CA ASN A 73 -3.73 -1.17 -13.35
C ASN A 73 -2.49 -1.35 -12.44
N ILE A 74 -2.36 -0.57 -11.36
CA ILE A 74 -1.26 -0.70 -10.41
C ILE A 74 -1.73 -1.46 -9.17
N LEU A 75 -1.21 -2.67 -9.01
CA LEU A 75 -1.35 -3.49 -7.83
C LEU A 75 -0.35 -3.05 -6.76
N ASP A 76 -0.88 -2.55 -5.65
CA ASP A 76 -0.10 -2.03 -4.53
C ASP A 76 -0.82 -2.33 -3.21
N PRO A 77 -0.90 -3.61 -2.78
CA PRO A 77 -1.53 -3.98 -1.53
C PRO A 77 -0.81 -3.30 -0.37
N ARG A 78 -1.58 -2.71 0.54
CA ARG A 78 -1.08 -2.02 1.73
C ARG A 78 -1.53 -2.77 2.98
N SER A 79 -0.72 -2.71 4.04
CA SER A 79 -1.11 -3.26 5.33
C SER A 79 -2.25 -2.44 5.91
N PHE A 80 -3.27 -3.10 6.48
CA PHE A 80 -4.37 -2.44 7.16
C PHE A 80 -4.89 -3.27 8.33
N ALA A 81 -5.48 -2.57 9.30
CA ALA A 81 -6.18 -3.17 10.42
C ALA A 81 -7.69 -2.95 10.27
N MET A 82 -8.48 -3.99 10.51
CA MET A 82 -9.93 -3.94 10.50
C MET A 82 -10.45 -4.20 11.92
N PRO A 83 -10.78 -3.14 12.68
CA PRO A 83 -11.49 -3.25 13.95
C PRO A 83 -12.86 -3.91 13.76
N GLN A 84 -13.17 -4.94 14.54
CA GLN A 84 -14.51 -5.51 14.53
C GLN A 84 -15.34 -4.90 15.66
N LYS A 85 -16.56 -4.46 15.31
CA LYS A 85 -17.51 -3.89 16.27
C LYS A 85 -18.20 -5.04 16.99
N ASP A 86 -18.02 -5.12 18.30
CA ASP A 86 -18.78 -6.05 19.14
C ASP A 86 -20.01 -5.32 19.70
N PRO A 87 -21.24 -5.65 19.24
CA PRO A 87 -22.44 -4.97 19.69
C PRO A 87 -22.91 -5.38 21.09
N GLN A 88 -22.25 -6.31 21.79
CA GLN A 88 -22.83 -6.97 22.97
C GLN A 88 -21.99 -6.97 24.26
N ARG A 89 -21.08 -6.00 24.46
CA ARG A 89 -20.45 -5.84 25.80
C ARG A 89 -20.53 -4.41 26.32
N GLY A 90 -21.17 -4.27 27.48
CA GLY A 90 -21.16 -3.06 28.29
C GLY A 90 -19.74 -2.69 28.75
N SER A 91 -19.57 -1.40 29.05
CA SER A 91 -18.34 -0.68 29.48
C SER A 91 -17.10 -1.56 29.77
N THR A 92 -16.32 -1.89 28.74
CA THR A 92 -14.96 -2.43 28.88
C THR A 92 -13.94 -1.31 28.68
N GLN A 93 -12.85 -1.32 29.45
CA GLN A 93 -11.80 -0.30 29.38
C GLN A 93 -11.00 -0.35 28.05
N LEU A 94 -11.01 -1.48 27.34
CA LEU A 94 -10.32 -1.68 26.07
C LEU A 94 -11.31 -2.00 24.94
N SER A 95 -11.09 -1.40 23.78
CA SER A 95 -11.85 -1.60 22.54
C SER A 95 -10.97 -1.31 21.33
N PRO A 96 -11.18 -1.96 20.17
CA PRO A 96 -12.08 -3.11 19.93
C PRO A 96 -11.57 -4.38 20.61
N GLN A 97 -12.45 -5.38 20.76
CA GLN A 97 -12.07 -6.68 21.33
C GLN A 97 -11.40 -7.59 20.29
N HIS A 98 -11.71 -7.36 19.01
CA HIS A 98 -11.16 -8.12 17.89
C HIS A 98 -10.68 -7.18 16.81
N VAL A 99 -9.52 -7.51 16.23
CA VAL A 99 -8.92 -6.81 15.10
C VAL A 99 -8.42 -7.86 14.12
N THR A 100 -8.79 -7.72 12.85
CA THR A 100 -8.17 -8.50 11.76
C THR A 100 -7.06 -7.66 11.15
N LEU A 101 -5.85 -8.21 11.08
CA LEU A 101 -4.71 -7.56 10.46
C LEU A 101 -4.45 -8.19 9.09
N HIS A 102 -4.38 -7.35 8.07
CA HIS A 102 -3.86 -7.71 6.75
C HIS A 102 -2.48 -7.07 6.64
N LEU A 103 -1.44 -7.90 6.65
CA LEU A 103 -0.06 -7.43 6.64
C LEU A 103 0.55 -7.74 5.27
N ARG A 104 1.07 -6.69 4.64
CA ARG A 104 2.05 -6.83 3.58
C ARG A 104 3.38 -7.31 4.21
N PRO A 105 4.10 -8.24 3.56
CA PRO A 105 5.43 -8.66 3.99
C PRO A 105 6.41 -7.51 4.17
#